data_AF-A0A1H8W8B0-F1
#
_entry.id   AF-A0A1H8W8B0-F1
#
_cell.length_a   1.000
_cell.length_b   1.000
_cell.length_c   1.000
_cell.angle_alpha   90.00
_cell.angle_beta   90.00
_cell.angle_gamma   90.00
#
_symmetry.space_group_name_H-M   'P 1'
#
loop_
_entity.id
_entity.type
_entity.pdbx_description
1 polymer ?
#
loop_
_entity_poly.entity_id
_entity_poly.type
_entity_poly.pdbx_seq_one_letter_code
_entity_poly.pdbx_strand_id
1 'polypeptide(L)' 'MVTRDHKLSMRKQCELLQLSRSRLYYQPVGESAENLRFMEIIDKQFEPPRVYRRVKLSKGEPHDRQETHPELHGRVP' A
#
# COMPACT_ATOMS: atom_id res chain seq x y z
N MET A 1 -10.72 17.84 -15.55
CA MET A 1 -9.64 17.37 -16.46
C MET A 1 -8.78 18.58 -16.82
N VAL A 2 -7.45 18.43 -16.91
CA VAL A 2 -6.53 19.55 -17.25
C VAL A 2 -6.21 19.49 -18.75
N THR A 3 -6.34 20.61 -19.47
CA THR A 3 -6.14 20.68 -20.93
C THR A 3 -5.21 21.82 -21.34
N ARG A 4 -4.54 21.69 -22.50
CA ARG A 4 -3.60 22.70 -23.01
C ARG A 4 -4.30 23.86 -23.71
N ASP A 5 -5.49 23.63 -24.28
CA ASP A 5 -6.24 24.62 -25.06
C ASP A 5 -7.15 25.52 -24.20
N HIS A 6 -6.90 25.60 -22.90
CA HIS A 6 -7.66 26.45 -21.99
C HIS A 6 -7.00 27.83 -21.83
N LYS A 7 -7.81 28.87 -21.59
CA LYS A 7 -7.34 30.23 -21.25
C LYS A 7 -6.48 30.32 -19.97
N LEU A 8 -6.48 29.27 -19.16
CA LEU A 8 -5.77 29.20 -17.89
C LEU A 8 -4.58 28.29 -18.07
N SER A 9 -3.42 28.65 -17.50
CA SER A 9 -2.26 27.76 -17.52
C SER A 9 -2.58 26.44 -16.81
N MET A 10 -1.91 25.37 -17.23
CA MET A 10 -2.04 24.05 -16.58
C MET A 10 -1.77 24.12 -15.07
N ARG A 11 -0.90 25.04 -14.63
CA ARG A 11 -0.63 25.31 -13.22
C ARG A 11 -1.89 25.81 -12.48
N LYS A 12 -2.55 26.84 -13.01
CA LYS A 12 -3.80 27.37 -12.43
C LYS A 12 -4.92 26.33 -12.45
N GLN A 13 -5.00 25.53 -13.52
CA GLN A 13 -5.96 24.43 -13.60
C GLN A 13 -5.71 23.36 -12.53
N CYS A 14 -4.46 22.96 -12.29
CA CYS A 14 -4.10 22.03 -11.21
C CYS A 14 -4.41 22.59 -9.82
N GLU A 15 -4.12 23.87 -9.58
CA GLU A 15 -4.41 24.54 -8.31
C GLU A 15 -5.93 24.56 -8.02
N LEU A 16 -6.75 24.91 -9.01
CA LEU A 16 -8.21 24.91 -8.87
C LEU A 16 -8.79 23.51 -8.63
N LEU A 17 -8.21 22.49 -9.26
CA LEU A 17 -8.65 21.10 -9.14
C LEU A 17 -8.02 20.36 -7.95
N GLN A 18 -7.17 21.01 -7.16
CA GLN A 18 -6.40 20.39 -6.08
C GLN A 18 -5.61 19.14 -6.53
N LEU A 19 -5.12 19.16 -7.78
CA LEU A 19 -4.33 18.07 -8.35
C LEU A 19 -2.84 18.35 -8.19
N SER A 20 -2.08 17.31 -7.82
CA SER A 20 -0.61 17.39 -7.87
C SER A 20 -0.14 17.52 -9.33
N ARG A 21 0.79 18.46 -9.57
CA ARG A 21 1.35 18.70 -10.91
C ARG A 21 2.10 17.48 -11.47
N SER A 22 2.67 16.63 -10.60
CA SER A 22 3.36 15.41 -11.00
C SER A 22 2.45 14.47 -11.80
N ARG A 23 1.16 14.47 -11.49
CA ARG A 23 0.13 13.64 -12.15
C ARG A 23 -0.09 13.99 -13.62
N LEU A 24 0.31 15.19 -14.07
CA LEU A 24 0.26 15.59 -15.48
C LEU A 24 1.38 14.99 -16.32
N TYR A 25 2.55 14.80 -15.71
CA TYR A 25 3.77 14.38 -16.39
C TYR A 25 4.04 12.89 -16.21
N TYR A 26 3.48 12.30 -15.16
CA TYR A 26 3.59 10.88 -14.88
C TYR A 26 2.48 10.13 -15.62
N GLN A 27 2.86 9.32 -16.59
CA GLN A 27 2.00 8.28 -17.14
C GLN A 27 2.17 7.01 -16.29
N PRO A 28 1.07 6.39 -15.80
CA PRO A 28 1.18 5.12 -15.14
C PRO A 28 1.72 4.08 -16.13
N VAL A 29 2.92 3.60 -15.87
CA VAL A 29 3.51 2.48 -16.61
C VAL A 29 3.04 1.22 -15.90
N GLY A 30 2.53 0.24 -16.65
CA GLY A 30 2.17 -1.06 -16.09
C GLY A 30 3.40 -1.79 -15.54
N GLU A 31 3.18 -2.70 -14.61
CA GLU A 31 4.26 -3.50 -14.04
C GLU A 31 4.79 -4.53 -15.05
N SER A 32 6.09 -4.84 -14.99
CA SER A 32 6.67 -5.90 -15.83
C SER A 32 6.18 -7.28 -15.39
N ALA A 33 6.20 -8.25 -16.30
CA ALA A 33 5.84 -9.63 -15.98
C ALA A 33 6.74 -10.24 -14.89
N GLU A 34 8.01 -9.83 -14.84
CA GLU A 34 8.95 -10.22 -13.79
C GLU A 34 8.56 -9.60 -12.44
N ASN A 35 8.21 -8.31 -12.42
CA ASN A 35 7.80 -7.65 -11.18
C ASN A 35 6.51 -8.25 -10.62
N LEU A 36 5.55 -8.59 -11.49
CA LEU A 36 4.34 -9.33 -11.12
C LEU A 36 4.66 -10.69 -10.49
N ARG A 37 5.59 -11.45 -11.06
CA ARG A 37 6.04 -12.72 -10.46
C ARG A 37 6.69 -12.52 -9.10
N PHE A 38 7.50 -11.48 -8.93
CA PHE A 38 8.10 -11.17 -7.64
C PHE A 38 7.04 -10.79 -6.60
N MET A 39 6.07 -9.95 -6.96
CA MET A 39 4.94 -9.61 -6.08
C MET A 39 4.18 -10.87 -5.64
N GLU A 40 3.88 -11.80 -6.56
CA GLU A 40 3.23 -13.07 -6.20
C GLU A 40 4.04 -13.93 -5.22
N ILE A 41 5.37 -13.96 -5.37
CA ILE A 41 6.26 -14.70 -4.47
C ILE A 41 6.29 -14.04 -3.08
N ILE A 42 6.37 -12.71 -3.05
CA ILE A 42 6.37 -11.92 -1.81
C ILE A 42 5.06 -12.14 -1.05
N ASP A 43 3.92 -12.04 -1.73
CA ASP A 43 2.61 -12.25 -1.10
C ASP A 43 2.49 -13.67 -0.53
N LYS A 44 2.95 -14.69 -1.26
CA LYS A 44 2.96 -16.08 -0.76
C LYS A 44 3.84 -16.28 0.47
N GLN A 45 4.96 -15.56 0.58
CA GLN A 45 5.92 -15.73 1.66
C GLN A 45 5.58 -14.91 2.90
N PHE A 46 4.90 -13.76 2.72
CA PHE A 46 4.71 -12.77 3.77
C PHE A 46 3.24 -12.44 4.03
N GLU A 47 2.29 -13.27 3.57
CA GLU A 47 0.88 -13.07 3.91
C GLU A 47 0.73 -13.08 5.44
N PRO A 48 0.35 -11.94 6.06
CA PRO A 48 0.22 -11.90 7.50
C PRO A 48 -0.89 -12.88 7.91
N PRO A 49 -0.72 -13.62 9.02
CA PRO A 49 -1.71 -14.57 9.46
C PRO A 49 -3.05 -13.86 9.63
N ARG A 50 -4.07 -14.34 8.91
CA ARG A 50 -5.43 -13.76 8.86
C ARG A 50 -6.14 -13.76 10.22
N VAL A 51 -5.54 -14.37 11.23
CA VAL A 51 -6.08 -14.48 12.59
C VAL A 51 -5.18 -13.76 13.58
N TYR A 52 -5.54 -12.52 13.92
CA TYR A 52 -5.05 -11.88 15.14
C TYR A 52 -5.72 -12.59 16.33
N ARG A 53 -4.95 -13.36 17.10
CA ARG A 53 -5.46 -14.01 18.32
C ARG A 53 -5.72 -12.94 19.37
N ARG A 54 -7.01 -12.68 19.69
CA ARG A 54 -7.39 -11.80 20.80
C ARG A 54 -7.04 -12.46 22.14
N VAL A 55 -5.83 -12.19 22.64
CA VAL A 55 -5.42 -12.59 23.99
C VAL A 55 -6.18 -11.73 25.03
N LYS A 56 -6.89 -12.38 25.95
CA LYS A 56 -7.42 -11.72 27.14
C LYS A 56 -6.25 -11.56 28.12
N LEU A 57 -5.62 -10.39 28.13
CA LEU A 57 -4.64 -10.05 29.15
C LEU A 57 -5.37 -9.88 30.49
N SER A 58 -4.93 -10.61 31.51
CA SER A 58 -5.31 -10.36 32.89
C SER A 58 -5.01 -8.89 33.22
N LYS A 59 -6.05 -8.19 33.68
CA LYS A 59 -6.09 -6.78 34.10
C LYS A 59 -4.71 -6.19 34.44
N GLY A 60 -4.24 -5.19 33.67
CA GLY A 60 -3.31 -4.20 34.25
C GLY A 60 -2.33 -3.45 33.36
N GLU A 61 -2.04 -3.82 32.11
CA GLU A 61 -0.94 -3.17 31.36
C GLU A 61 -1.40 -2.28 30.19
N PRO A 62 -0.71 -1.15 29.90
CA PRO A 62 -1.11 -0.20 28.89
C PRO A 62 -0.91 -0.75 27.48
N HIS A 63 -1.82 -0.33 26.62
CA HIS A 63 -2.15 -0.90 25.32
C HIS A 63 -1.01 -0.83 24.30
N ASP A 64 -1.03 -1.82 23.39
CA ASP A 64 -0.46 -1.79 22.04
C ASP A 64 0.96 -2.36 21.85
N ARG A 65 1.16 -3.62 22.26
CA ARG A 65 2.12 -4.50 21.57
C ARG A 65 1.36 -5.44 20.64
N GLN A 66 1.42 -5.17 19.35
CA GLN A 66 1.02 -6.14 18.33
C GLN A 66 2.12 -7.21 18.27
N GLU A 67 1.93 -8.33 18.99
CA GLU A 67 2.85 -9.46 18.88
C GLU A 67 2.46 -10.31 17.67
N THR A 68 3.30 -10.26 16.64
CA THR A 68 3.28 -11.20 15.53
C THR A 68 3.92 -12.50 16.00
N HIS A 69 3.19 -13.61 15.92
CA HIS A 69 3.72 -14.95 16.25
C HIS A 69 3.99 -15.73 14.95
N PRO A 70 5.18 -15.56 14.33
CA PRO A 70 5.56 -16.27 13.10
C PRO A 70 5.73 -17.78 13.31
N GLU A 71 5.93 -18.23 14.56
CA GLU A 71 6.11 -19.64 14.98
C GLU A 71 4.93 -20.57 14.57
N LEU A 72 3.74 -19.99 14.29
CA LEU A 72 2.57 -20.74 13.85
C LEU A 72 2.52 -20.98 12.34
N HIS A 73 3.41 -20.33 11.58
CA HIS A 73 3.64 -20.67 10.19
C HIS A 73 4.47 -21.95 10.17
N GLY A 74 3.78 -23.09 10.21
CA GLY A 74 4.39 -24.41 10.24
C GLY A 74 5.58 -24.48 9.29
N ARG A 75 6.71 -24.95 9.83
CA ARG A 75 7.94 -25.32 9.12
C ARG A 75 7.54 -26.10 7.87
N VAL A 76 7.53 -25.43 6.73
CA VAL A 76 7.47 -26.11 5.43
C VAL A 76 8.86 -26.72 5.22
N PRO A 77 8.96 -28.01 4.86
CA PRO A 77 10.24 -28.70 4.71
C PRO A 77 11.18 -28.04 3.69
#